data_AF-A0A1H8V2W0-F1
#
_entry.id   AF-A0A1H8V2W0-F1
#
_cell.length_a   1.000
_cell.length_b   1.000
_cell.length_c   1.000
_cell.angle_alpha   90.00
_cell.angle_beta   90.00
_cell.angle_gamma   90.00
#
_symmetry.space_group_name_H-M   'P 1'
#
loop_
_entity.id
_entity.type
_entity.pdbx_description
1 polymer ?
#
loop_
_entity_poly.entity_id
_entity_poly.type
_entity_poly.pdbx_seq_one_letter_code
_entity_poly.pdbx_strand_id
1 'polypeptide(L)'
;MGFSRPTARLLFLVYADPTAAAAAVETGCRLRDQYGLNGPPILRRHIHSTLWHVCDDDAPPPPALLATLTTCASRVSMPTFRVSFDRVESFVGGALVLRGEEGVIGLELLYENLGAALCIKRTRSFVPHVTVLRDKRYLLPSVPIEPIEWTVTEFVLVHSLLGKTTHRVLARFPLIRPPPTGRGR
;
A
#
# COMPACT_ATOMS: atom_id res chain seq x y z
N MET A 1 -8.15 33.87 -0.24
CA MET A 1 -8.21 32.78 0.76
C MET A 1 -7.20 31.72 0.34
N GLY A 2 -6.14 31.51 1.12
CA GLY A 2 -5.14 30.49 0.81
C GLY A 2 -5.68 29.11 1.15
N PHE A 3 -5.67 28.18 0.19
CA PHE A 3 -6.00 26.78 0.47
C PHE A 3 -4.96 26.23 1.45
N SER A 4 -5.39 25.89 2.66
CA SER A 4 -4.54 25.19 3.63
C SER A 4 -4.09 23.86 3.03
N ARG A 5 -2.83 23.49 3.23
CA ARG A 5 -2.34 22.17 2.81
C ARG A 5 -2.97 21.11 3.72
N PRO A 6 -3.44 19.98 3.18
CA PRO A 6 -3.99 18.92 4.01
C PRO A 6 -2.94 18.41 5.00
N THR A 7 -3.37 18.09 6.21
CA THR A 7 -2.50 17.60 7.29
C THR A 7 -2.63 16.09 7.51
N ALA A 8 -3.62 15.47 6.89
CA ALA A 8 -3.85 14.04 6.96
C ALA A 8 -4.47 13.46 5.69
N ARG A 9 -4.37 12.13 5.57
CA ARG A 9 -5.04 11.34 4.53
C ARG A 9 -5.79 10.18 5.14
N LEU A 10 -6.97 9.88 4.59
CA LEU A 10 -7.69 8.65 4.87
C LEU A 10 -7.48 7.67 3.71
N LEU A 11 -6.95 6.49 4.01
CA LEU A 11 -6.47 5.52 3.02
C LEU A 11 -6.94 4.11 3.35
N PHE A 12 -7.27 3.32 2.35
CA PHE A 12 -7.23 1.87 2.43
C PHE A 12 -5.89 1.36 1.91
N LEU A 13 -5.26 0.43 2.64
CA LEU A 13 -3.95 -0.11 2.27
C LEU A 13 -3.77 -1.55 2.78
N VAL A 14 -2.78 -2.24 2.22
CA VAL A 14 -2.24 -3.50 2.74
C VAL A 14 -0.82 -3.27 3.23
N TYR A 15 -0.52 -3.70 4.46
CA TYR A 15 0.86 -3.70 4.95
C TYR A 15 1.60 -4.92 4.43
N ALA A 16 2.90 -4.76 4.18
CA ALA A 16 3.79 -5.90 4.04
C ALA A 16 3.93 -6.62 5.39
N ASP A 17 4.14 -7.94 5.35
CA ASP A 17 4.50 -8.68 6.56
C ASP A 17 5.89 -8.24 7.08
N PRO A 18 6.27 -8.59 8.32
CA PRO A 18 7.54 -8.15 8.89
C PRO A 18 8.77 -8.54 8.06
N THR A 19 8.75 -9.68 7.40
CA THR A 19 9.88 -10.20 6.61
C THR A 19 10.00 -9.42 5.30
N ALA A 20 8.92 -9.31 4.54
CA ALA A 20 8.87 -8.53 3.31
C ALA A 20 9.16 -7.04 3.56
N ALA A 21 8.68 -6.49 4.68
CA ALA A 21 8.98 -5.12 5.07
C ALA A 21 10.47 -4.90 5.36
N ALA A 22 11.17 -5.89 5.92
CA ALA A 22 12.62 -5.80 6.12
C ALA A 22 13.36 -5.79 4.78
N ALA A 23 13.04 -6.74 3.90
CA ALA A 23 13.64 -6.85 2.58
C ALA A 23 13.41 -5.60 1.72
N ALA A 24 12.22 -5.00 1.82
CA ALA A 24 11.90 -3.75 1.14
C ALA A 24 12.75 -2.57 1.63
N VAL A 25 12.96 -2.45 2.95
CA VAL A 25 13.84 -1.42 3.52
C VAL A 25 15.29 -1.64 3.12
N GLU A 26 15.78 -2.88 3.18
CA GLU A 26 17.13 -3.24 2.76
C GLU A 26 17.36 -2.91 1.28
N THR A 27 16.40 -3.24 0.43
CA THR A 27 16.42 -2.88 -1.00
C THR A 27 16.47 -1.36 -1.17
N GLY A 28 15.67 -0.61 -0.41
CA GLY A 28 15.71 0.85 -0.39
C GLY A 28 17.08 1.41 0.02
N CYS A 29 17.70 0.87 1.07
CA CYS A 29 19.05 1.24 1.51
C CYS A 29 20.10 0.96 0.42
N ARG A 30 20.11 -0.26 -0.12
CA ARG A 30 21.05 -0.67 -1.15
C ARG A 30 20.97 0.21 -2.39
N LEU A 31 19.75 0.50 -2.86
CA LEU A 31 19.54 1.35 -4.04
C LEU A 31 19.90 2.81 -3.75
N ARG A 32 19.63 3.30 -2.53
CA ARG A 32 20.08 4.62 -2.10
C ARG A 32 21.59 4.75 -2.23
N ASP A 33 22.32 3.78 -1.69
CA ASP A 33 23.78 3.82 -1.66
C ASP A 33 24.36 3.60 -3.08
N GLN A 34 23.77 2.70 -3.87
CA GLN A 34 24.17 2.42 -5.26
C GLN A 34 24.00 3.63 -6.20
N TYR A 35 22.91 4.40 -6.05
CA TYR A 35 22.58 5.50 -6.95
C TYR A 35 22.81 6.89 -6.34
N GLY A 36 23.43 6.98 -5.15
CA GLY A 36 23.73 8.25 -4.48
C GLY A 36 22.48 9.05 -4.11
N LEU A 37 21.38 8.38 -3.76
CA LEU A 37 20.14 9.03 -3.33
C LEU A 37 20.30 9.57 -1.90
N ASN A 38 19.62 10.67 -1.60
CA ASN A 38 19.68 11.36 -0.29
C ASN A 38 18.42 11.12 0.56
N GLY A 39 17.32 10.70 -0.07
CA GLY A 39 16.09 10.34 0.62
C GLY A 39 16.28 9.23 1.66
N PRO A 40 15.69 9.33 2.87
CA PRO A 40 15.69 8.20 3.79
C PRO A 40 14.78 7.09 3.25
N PRO A 41 15.14 5.81 3.45
CA PRO A 41 14.22 4.70 3.25
C PRO A 41 12.96 4.88 4.09
N ILE A 42 11.83 4.39 3.57
CA ILE A 42 10.56 4.38 4.29
C ILE A 42 10.71 3.53 5.55
N LEU A 43 10.08 3.96 6.65
CA LEU A 43 10.11 3.19 7.89
C LEU A 43 9.50 1.80 7.67
N ARG A 44 10.14 0.76 8.22
CA ARG A 44 9.70 -0.64 8.09
C ARG A 44 8.21 -0.84 8.36
N ARG A 45 7.68 -0.24 9.43
CA ARG A 45 6.25 -0.32 9.81
C ARG A 45 5.29 0.39 8.84
N HIS A 46 5.81 1.18 7.89
CA HIS A 46 5.06 1.90 6.87
C HIS A 46 5.28 1.30 5.48
N ILE A 47 5.88 0.12 5.35
CA ILE A 47 5.92 -0.56 4.05
C ILE A 47 4.52 -1.09 3.75
N HIS A 48 3.88 -0.52 2.74
CA HIS A 48 2.52 -0.83 2.35
C HIS A 48 2.28 -0.57 0.85
N SER A 49 1.23 -1.21 0.32
CA SER A 49 0.61 -0.83 -0.94
C SER A 49 -0.71 -0.13 -0.64
N THR A 50 -0.86 1.11 -1.13
CA THR A 50 -2.12 1.85 -0.99
C THR A 50 -3.13 1.29 -1.97
N LEU A 51 -4.28 0.83 -1.50
CA LEU A 51 -5.38 0.39 -2.34
C LEU A 51 -6.19 1.61 -2.79
N TRP A 52 -6.72 2.39 -1.84
CA TRP A 52 -7.67 3.46 -2.16
C TRP A 52 -7.38 4.71 -1.36
N HIS A 53 -7.34 5.87 -2.03
CA HIS A 53 -7.32 7.17 -1.39
C HIS A 53 -8.76 7.66 -1.22
N VAL A 54 -9.19 7.87 0.03
CA VAL A 54 -10.56 8.30 0.33
C VAL A 54 -10.66 9.82 0.28
N CYS A 55 -9.83 10.50 1.07
CA CYS A 55 -9.75 11.96 1.09
C CYS A 55 -8.44 12.46 1.70
N ASP A 56 -8.12 13.71 1.39
CA ASP A 56 -7.16 14.55 2.09
C ASP A 56 -7.96 15.52 2.98
N ASP A 57 -7.55 15.70 4.23
CA ASP A 57 -8.28 16.54 5.18
C ASP A 57 -7.29 17.21 6.17
N ASP A 58 -7.72 18.29 6.81
CA ASP A 58 -7.00 18.92 7.92
C ASP A 58 -7.61 18.55 9.29
N ALA A 59 -8.76 17.89 9.30
CA ALA A 59 -9.44 17.39 10.49
C ALA A 59 -9.46 15.84 10.56
N PRO A 60 -9.71 15.25 11.75
CA PRO A 60 -9.99 13.83 11.86
C PRO A 60 -11.25 13.43 11.08
N PRO A 61 -11.29 12.22 10.50
CA PRO A 61 -12.43 11.78 9.72
C PRO A 61 -13.71 11.68 10.57
N PRO A 62 -14.86 12.19 10.10
CA PRO A 62 -16.11 12.16 10.84
C PRO A 62 -16.54 10.73 11.21
N PRO A 63 -17.11 10.49 12.41
CA PRO A 63 -17.54 9.14 12.82
C PRO A 63 -18.53 8.47 11.84
N ALA A 64 -19.45 9.23 11.25
CA ALA A 64 -20.42 8.71 10.28
C ALA A 64 -19.76 8.24 8.97
N LEU A 65 -18.73 8.95 8.50
CA LEU A 65 -17.93 8.52 7.37
C LEU A 65 -17.19 7.23 7.71
N LEU A 66 -16.55 7.16 8.88
CA LEU A 66 -15.83 5.97 9.33
C LEU A 66 -16.74 4.74 9.45
N ALA A 67 -17.94 4.90 10.01
CA ALA A 67 -18.93 3.84 10.10
C ALA A 67 -19.33 3.33 8.70
N THR A 68 -19.62 4.25 7.77
CA THR A 68 -20.01 3.90 6.39
C THR A 68 -18.90 3.14 5.68
N LEU A 69 -17.66 3.66 5.71
CA LEU A 69 -16.51 3.02 5.07
C LEU A 69 -16.24 1.63 5.66
N THR A 70 -16.34 1.50 7.00
CA THR A 70 -16.16 0.22 7.69
C THR A 70 -17.22 -0.80 7.27
N THR A 71 -18.50 -0.42 7.26
CA THR A 71 -19.60 -1.31 6.87
C THR A 71 -19.53 -1.73 5.40
N CYS A 72 -19.10 -0.83 4.51
CA CYS A 72 -18.91 -1.17 3.10
C CYS A 72 -17.72 -2.11 2.92
N ALA A 73 -16.55 -1.75 3.45
CA ALA A 73 -15.33 -2.55 3.30
C ALA A 73 -15.45 -3.95 3.93
N SER A 74 -16.23 -4.13 5.00
CA SER A 74 -16.46 -5.44 5.61
C SER A 74 -17.22 -6.43 4.72
N ARG A 75 -17.78 -5.97 3.59
CA ARG A 75 -18.45 -6.83 2.60
C ARG A 75 -17.47 -7.46 1.61
N VAL A 76 -16.21 -6.99 1.57
CA VAL A 76 -15.18 -7.59 0.72
C VAL A 76 -14.88 -8.99 1.24
N SER A 77 -15.16 -9.98 0.40
CA SER A 77 -15.00 -11.40 0.71
C SER A 77 -14.17 -12.04 -0.39
N MET A 78 -12.90 -12.32 -0.09
CA MET A 78 -11.98 -13.02 -0.99
C MET A 78 -10.93 -13.81 -0.19
N PRO A 79 -10.35 -14.88 -0.76
CA PRO A 79 -9.27 -15.61 -0.11
C PRO A 79 -8.03 -14.75 0.12
N THR A 80 -7.23 -15.07 1.14
CA THR A 80 -5.86 -14.57 1.26
C THR A 80 -5.06 -14.94 0.01
N PHE A 81 -4.18 -14.06 -0.45
CA PHE A 81 -3.39 -14.28 -1.66
C PHE A 81 -1.94 -13.85 -1.46
N ARG A 82 -1.03 -14.46 -2.21
CA ARG A 82 0.37 -14.04 -2.27
C ARG A 82 0.51 -12.87 -3.24
N VAL A 83 1.35 -11.92 -2.87
CA VAL A 83 1.81 -10.84 -3.75
C VAL A 83 3.31 -10.95 -3.95
N SER A 84 3.78 -10.49 -5.10
CA SER A 84 5.18 -10.54 -5.49
C SER A 84 5.55 -9.27 -6.26
N PHE A 85 6.62 -8.61 -5.82
CA PHE A 85 7.17 -7.41 -6.43
C PHE A 85 8.61 -7.71 -6.88
N ASP A 86 8.83 -7.73 -8.20
CA ASP A 86 10.05 -8.20 -8.86
C ASP A 86 10.89 -7.07 -9.48
N ARG A 87 10.44 -5.81 -9.35
CA ARG A 87 11.10 -4.63 -9.95
C ARG A 87 11.11 -3.45 -9.02
N VAL A 88 12.05 -2.56 -9.26
CA VAL A 88 12.05 -1.21 -8.71
C VAL A 88 12.04 -0.18 -9.83
N GLU A 89 11.27 0.88 -9.68
CA GLU A 89 11.29 2.01 -10.61
C GLU A 89 10.98 3.33 -9.89
N SER A 90 11.29 4.46 -10.53
CA SER A 90 10.92 5.76 -10.01
C SER A 90 9.59 6.26 -10.58
N PHE A 91 8.67 6.65 -9.69
CA PHE A 91 7.47 7.37 -10.05
C PHE A 91 7.72 8.88 -10.13
N VAL A 92 6.93 9.54 -10.98
CA VAL A 92 6.89 11.00 -11.07
C VAL A 92 6.64 11.60 -9.68
N GLY A 93 7.44 12.59 -9.31
CA GLY A 93 7.40 13.20 -7.97
C GLY A 93 8.42 12.60 -6.98
N GLY A 94 9.27 11.68 -7.43
CA GLY A 94 10.45 11.24 -6.70
C GLY A 94 10.18 10.12 -5.69
N ALA A 95 9.25 9.22 -5.99
CA ALA A 95 9.07 8.01 -5.18
C ALA A 95 9.79 6.85 -5.86
N LEU A 96 10.68 6.17 -5.14
CA LEU A 96 11.23 4.89 -5.56
C LEU A 96 10.31 3.79 -5.05
N VAL A 97 9.80 2.98 -5.97
CA VAL A 97 8.73 2.04 -5.67
C VAL A 97 9.05 0.63 -6.15
N LEU A 98 8.63 -0.36 -5.38
CA LEU A 98 8.55 -1.75 -5.82
C LEU A 98 7.32 -1.93 -6.70
N ARG A 99 7.46 -2.74 -7.75
CA ARG A 99 6.44 -3.05 -8.75
C ARG A 99 6.44 -4.55 -9.02
N GLY A 100 5.32 -5.03 -9.53
CA GLY A 100 5.16 -6.39 -10.01
C GLY A 100 4.31 -6.41 -11.27
N GLU A 101 4.41 -7.49 -12.03
CA GLU A 101 3.52 -7.80 -13.14
C GLU A 101 2.40 -8.74 -12.66
N GLU A 102 2.41 -10.01 -13.06
CA GLU A 102 1.35 -10.97 -12.66
C GLU A 102 1.30 -11.19 -11.15
N GLY A 103 2.43 -11.03 -10.46
CA GLY A 103 2.56 -11.15 -9.01
C GLY A 103 1.72 -10.17 -8.19
N VAL A 104 1.13 -9.12 -8.80
CA VAL A 104 0.26 -8.16 -8.11
C VAL A 104 -1.21 -8.23 -8.49
N ILE A 105 -1.62 -9.19 -9.34
CA ILE A 105 -3.01 -9.36 -9.78
C ILE A 105 -3.97 -9.48 -8.58
N GLY A 106 -3.56 -10.15 -7.50
CA GLY A 106 -4.39 -10.24 -6.29
C GLY A 106 -4.72 -8.87 -5.66
N LEU A 107 -3.81 -7.89 -5.74
CA LEU A 107 -4.05 -6.52 -5.29
C LEU A 107 -5.02 -5.79 -6.19
N GLU A 108 -4.95 -6.03 -7.50
CA GLU A 108 -5.89 -5.46 -8.48
C GLU A 108 -7.30 -5.98 -8.24
N LEU A 109 -7.46 -7.28 -8.01
CA LEU A 109 -8.75 -7.88 -7.65
C LEU A 109 -9.28 -7.35 -6.32
N LEU A 110 -8.42 -7.19 -5.31
CA LEU A 110 -8.80 -6.59 -4.03
C LEU A 110 -9.24 -5.13 -4.20
N TYR A 111 -8.55 -4.36 -5.04
CA TYR A 111 -8.90 -2.99 -5.37
C TYR A 111 -10.28 -2.91 -6.06
N GLU A 112 -10.57 -3.78 -7.04
CA GLU A 112 -11.88 -3.82 -7.70
C GLU A 112 -13.00 -4.17 -6.72
N ASN A 113 -12.80 -5.22 -5.90
CA ASN A 113 -13.78 -5.65 -4.91
C ASN A 113 -14.06 -4.54 -3.88
N LEU A 114 -13.02 -3.83 -3.44
CA LEU A 114 -13.15 -2.72 -2.53
C LEU A 114 -13.89 -1.54 -3.18
N GLY A 115 -13.54 -1.17 -4.41
CA GLY A 115 -14.23 -0.10 -5.15
C GLY A 115 -15.73 -0.38 -5.34
N ALA A 116 -16.08 -1.63 -5.68
CA ALA A 116 -17.47 -2.07 -5.78
C ALA A 116 -18.19 -1.99 -4.43
N ALA A 117 -17.58 -2.45 -3.35
CA ALA A 117 -18.16 -2.43 -2.01
C ALA A 117 -18.37 -1.00 -1.47
N LEU A 118 -17.47 -0.07 -1.81
CA LEU A 118 -17.57 1.35 -1.46
C LEU A 118 -18.54 2.12 -2.38
N CYS A 119 -19.00 1.51 -3.48
CA CYS A 119 -19.78 2.16 -4.54
C CYS A 119 -19.08 3.39 -5.15
N ILE A 120 -17.74 3.38 -5.21
CA ILE A 120 -16.94 4.47 -5.77
C ILE A 120 -16.46 4.08 -7.16
N LYS A 121 -16.73 4.93 -8.16
CA LYS A 121 -16.25 4.71 -9.53
C LYS A 121 -14.75 4.93 -9.62
N ARG A 122 -14.07 4.05 -10.37
CA ARG A 122 -12.66 4.22 -10.73
C ARG A 122 -12.48 5.51 -11.52
N THR A 123 -11.61 6.39 -11.04
CA THR A 123 -11.25 7.61 -11.76
C THR A 123 -9.94 7.46 -12.53
N ARG A 124 -9.11 6.47 -12.18
CA ARG A 124 -7.83 6.14 -12.81
C ARG A 124 -7.52 4.64 -12.71
N SER A 125 -6.62 4.16 -13.56
CA SER A 125 -6.05 2.82 -13.45
C SER A 125 -5.29 2.69 -12.13
N PHE A 126 -5.55 1.59 -11.42
CA PHE A 126 -4.83 1.24 -10.20
C PHE A 126 -3.52 0.59 -10.60
N VAL A 127 -2.44 1.02 -9.99
CA VAL A 127 -1.10 0.50 -10.28
C VAL A 127 -0.48 0.07 -8.95
N PRO A 128 -0.54 -1.23 -8.59
CA PRO A 128 -0.04 -1.71 -7.31
C PRO A 128 1.45 -1.39 -7.14
N HIS A 129 1.82 -0.77 -6.02
CA HIS A 129 3.20 -0.40 -5.76
C HIS A 129 3.47 -0.24 -4.27
N VAL A 130 4.74 -0.39 -3.87
CA VAL A 130 5.19 -0.16 -2.50
C VAL A 130 6.30 0.88 -2.52
N THR A 131 6.13 2.01 -1.84
CA THR A 131 7.21 3.00 -1.75
C THR A 131 8.28 2.51 -0.78
N VAL A 132 9.54 2.48 -1.22
CA VAL A 132 10.70 2.11 -0.39
C VAL A 132 11.56 3.30 -0.02
N LEU A 133 11.53 4.38 -0.82
CA LEU A 133 12.29 5.60 -0.58
C LEU A 133 11.65 6.78 -1.34
N ARG A 134 11.90 8.01 -0.89
CA ARG A 134 11.51 9.23 -1.62
C ARG A 134 12.71 10.15 -1.85
N ASP A 135 13.05 10.41 -3.10
CA ASP A 135 14.09 11.35 -3.53
C ASP A 135 13.70 11.98 -4.89
N LYS A 136 13.82 13.31 -4.99
CA LYS A 136 13.41 14.08 -6.18
C LYS A 136 14.50 14.25 -7.24
N ARG A 137 15.76 13.89 -6.95
CA ARG A 137 16.89 14.15 -7.84
C ARG A 137 17.04 13.14 -8.96
N TYR A 138 16.62 11.90 -8.75
CA TYR A 138 16.92 10.79 -9.66
C TYR A 138 15.67 10.01 -10.02
N LEU A 139 15.48 9.84 -11.33
CA LEU A 139 14.52 8.89 -11.88
C LEU A 139 15.29 7.67 -12.36
N LEU A 140 15.10 6.55 -11.68
CA LEU A 140 15.60 5.26 -12.12
C LEU A 140 14.61 4.65 -13.12
N PRO A 141 15.11 4.09 -14.24
CA PRO A 141 14.29 3.22 -15.08
C PRO A 141 13.88 1.97 -14.28
N SER A 142 12.94 1.19 -14.80
CA SER A 142 12.56 -0.08 -14.20
C SER A 142 13.73 -1.06 -14.21
N VAL A 143 14.07 -1.60 -13.04
CA VAL A 143 15.20 -2.52 -12.83
C VAL A 143 14.70 -3.77 -12.10
N PRO A 144 15.02 -4.99 -12.56
CA PRO A 144 14.66 -6.20 -11.85
C PRO A 144 15.39 -6.31 -10.50
N ILE A 145 14.75 -6.97 -9.54
CA ILE A 145 15.29 -7.32 -8.22
C ILE A 145 14.93 -8.77 -7.87
N GLU A 146 15.57 -9.30 -6.83
CA GLU A 146 15.04 -10.52 -6.19
C GLU A 146 13.62 -10.24 -5.67
N PRO A 147 12.61 -11.06 -6.01
CA PRO A 147 11.23 -10.75 -5.67
C PRO A 147 11.00 -10.61 -4.17
N ILE A 148 10.28 -9.56 -3.79
CA ILE A 148 9.81 -9.35 -2.42
C ILE A 148 8.35 -9.76 -2.35
N GLU A 149 8.07 -10.73 -1.48
CA GLU A 149 6.80 -11.45 -1.50
C GLU A 149 6.23 -11.61 -0.09
N TRP A 150 4.91 -11.56 0.01
CA TRP A 150 4.19 -11.91 1.23
C TRP A 150 2.78 -12.39 0.93
N THR A 151 2.13 -12.99 1.93
CA THR A 151 0.69 -13.27 1.86
C THR A 151 -0.09 -12.11 2.45
N VAL A 152 -0.98 -11.53 1.65
CA VAL A 152 -1.95 -10.54 2.11
C VAL A 152 -3.06 -11.29 2.86
N THR A 153 -3.12 -11.06 4.17
CA THR A 153 -4.12 -11.69 5.06
C THR A 153 -5.25 -10.75 5.44
N GLU A 154 -5.04 -9.44 5.29
CA GLU A 154 -6.01 -8.40 5.61
C GLU A 154 -5.69 -7.11 4.85
N PHE A 155 -6.65 -6.21 4.79
CA PHE A 155 -6.44 -4.81 4.44
C PHE A 155 -6.99 -3.91 5.54
N VAL A 156 -6.59 -2.65 5.56
CA VAL A 156 -6.88 -1.75 6.68
C VAL A 156 -7.32 -0.37 6.21
N LEU A 157 -8.16 0.28 7.01
CA LEU A 157 -8.46 1.72 6.90
C LEU A 157 -7.51 2.48 7.83
N VAL A 158 -6.78 3.45 7.28
CA VAL A 158 -5.71 4.18 7.97
C VAL A 158 -5.92 5.68 7.85
N HIS A 159 -5.78 6.35 8.99
CA HIS A 159 -5.60 7.80 9.06
C HIS A 159 -4.10 8.11 9.16
N SER A 160 -3.53 8.57 8.04
CA SER A 160 -2.11 8.93 7.89
C SER A 160 -1.91 10.41 8.18
N LEU A 161 -1.15 10.73 9.23
CA LEU A 161 -0.85 12.12 9.61
C LEU A 161 0.40 12.60 8.87
N LEU A 162 0.21 13.52 7.93
CA LEU A 162 1.26 14.04 7.05
C LEU A 162 2.31 14.81 7.86
N GLY A 163 3.58 14.60 7.55
CA GLY A 163 4.72 15.20 8.26
C GLY A 163 4.99 14.63 9.66
N LYS A 164 4.09 13.82 10.23
CA LYS A 164 4.24 13.21 11.56
C LYS A 164 4.67 11.75 11.53
N THR A 165 4.82 11.18 10.35
CA THR A 165 5.21 9.78 10.14
C THR A 165 4.41 8.84 11.05
N THR A 166 3.09 9.04 11.07
CA THR A 166 2.16 8.34 11.95
C THR A 166 0.99 7.81 11.14
N HIS A 167 0.81 6.50 11.13
CA HIS A 167 -0.38 5.82 10.62
C HIS A 167 -1.23 5.32 11.80
N ARG A 168 -2.46 5.80 11.91
CA ARG A 168 -3.45 5.27 12.85
C ARG A 168 -4.33 4.29 12.11
N VAL A 169 -4.24 3.00 12.46
CA VAL A 169 -5.17 1.98 11.94
C VAL A 169 -6.52 2.20 12.61
N LEU A 170 -7.54 2.48 11.81
CA LEU A 170 -8.90 2.76 12.27
C LEU A 170 -9.79 1.52 12.23
N ALA A 171 -9.59 0.66 11.23
CA ALA A 171 -10.29 -0.61 11.08
C ALA A 171 -9.42 -1.62 10.32
N ARG A 172 -9.64 -2.91 10.58
CA ARG A 172 -8.98 -4.03 9.91
C ARG A 172 -10.02 -4.96 9.30
N PHE A 173 -9.73 -5.47 8.11
CA PHE A 173 -10.63 -6.31 7.32
C PHE A 173 -9.89 -7.59 6.93
N PRO A 174 -10.08 -8.68 7.70
CA PRO A 174 -9.43 -9.95 7.40
C PRO A 174 -9.97 -10.54 6.09
N LEU A 175 -9.07 -11.11 5.30
CA LEU A 175 -9.42 -11.93 4.14
C LEU A 175 -9.66 -13.38 4.57
N ILE A 176 -10.35 -14.15 3.73
CA ILE A 176 -10.71 -15.53 4.04
C ILE A 176 -9.45 -16.40 3.96
N ARG A 177 -9.04 -16.99 5.07
CA ARG A 177 -7.98 -18.00 5.03
C ARG A 177 -8.52 -19.27 4.38
N PRO A 178 -7.98 -19.73 3.24
CA PRO A 178 -8.39 -20.99 2.67
C PRO A 178 -8.05 -22.12 3.66
N PRO A 179 -8.87 -23.20 3.72
CA PRO A 179 -8.54 -24.35 4.53
C PRO A 179 -7.16 -24.91 4.12
N PRO A 180 -6.37 -25.45 5.05
CA PRO A 180 -5.11 -26.09 4.69
C PRO A 180 -5.43 -27.19 3.67
N THR A 181 -4.77 -27.13 2.51
CA THR A 181 -4.82 -28.22 1.54
C THR A 181 -4.29 -29.47 2.24
N GLY A 182 -5.19 -30.39 2.57
CA GLY A 182 -4.83 -31.67 3.17
C GLY A 182 -3.81 -32.34 2.25
N ARG A 183 -2.66 -32.73 2.82
CA ARG A 183 -1.73 -33.61 2.11
C ARG A 183 -2.50 -34.87 1.77
N GLY A 184 -2.71 -35.12 0.47
CA GLY A 184 -3.15 -36.41 -0.01
C GLY A 184 -2.23 -37.48 0.55
N ARG A 185 -2.85 -38.58 1.00
CA ARG A 185 -2.16 -39.78 1.46
C ARG A 185 -1.21 -40.31 0.39
#